data_AF-A0A7G9BFF0-F1
#
_entry.id   AF-A0A7G9BFF0-F1
#
_cell.length_a   1.000
_cell.length_b   1.000
_cell.length_c   1.000
_cell.angle_alpha   90.00
_cell.angle_beta   90.00
_cell.angle_gamma   90.00
#
_symmetry.space_group_name_H-M   'P 1'
#
loop_
_entity.id
_entity.type
_entity.pdbx_description
1 polymer ?
#
loop_
_entity_poly.entity_id
_entity_poly.type
_entity_poly.pdbx_seq_one_letter_code
_entity_poly.pdbx_strand_id
1 'polypeptide(L)'
;MSDKLNSLEIAVVTFAFIGVAVGVIGANISVDWFEEIYAVEDGIIENLTLVPLFVIIVVGITYIKNLRFIRSKLFVIIISLSVLFAAFVIGEEISWGQRVFNVESSAFFLENNAQQETNLHNLVVGGQKINKIVFSQLIIVCLAFYLILLPWLYHKKPKWQQFIDYAGIPLPRTYQIIACLVLFISISFIPSGKNAEILEFGITHLFALIYVFPKNKHIFRKKNRFQQSSSSQVHNKVA
;
A
#
# COMPACT_ATOMS: atom_id res chain seq x y z
N MET A 1 16.06 -2.84 20.57
CA MET A 1 16.92 -3.05 19.38
C MET A 1 16.16 -2.57 18.17
N SER A 2 16.63 -1.54 17.46
CA SER A 2 16.08 -1.20 16.15
C SER A 2 16.33 -2.37 15.22
N ASP A 3 15.28 -2.96 14.64
CA ASP A 3 15.43 -3.93 13.56
C ASP A 3 16.23 -3.24 12.44
N LYS A 4 17.45 -3.72 12.19
CA LYS A 4 18.29 -3.20 11.10
C LYS A 4 17.54 -3.39 9.78
N LEU A 5 17.52 -2.36 8.94
CA LEU A 5 16.91 -2.39 7.62
C LEU A 5 17.60 -3.47 6.76
N ASN A 6 16.79 -4.28 6.07
CA ASN A 6 17.27 -5.20 5.04
C ASN A 6 17.65 -4.43 3.77
N SER A 7 18.60 -4.94 2.98
CA SER A 7 18.97 -4.41 1.66
C SER A 7 17.77 -4.24 0.73
N LEU A 8 16.77 -5.13 0.78
CA LEU A 8 15.55 -4.97 -0.01
C LEU A 8 14.69 -3.78 0.44
N GLU A 9 14.55 -3.57 1.77
CA GLU A 9 13.83 -2.40 2.30
C GLU A 9 14.51 -1.11 1.84
N ILE A 10 15.85 -1.06 1.90
CA ILE A 10 16.64 0.08 1.44
C ILE A 10 16.44 0.30 -0.07
N ALA A 11 16.60 -0.75 -0.88
CA ALA A 11 16.48 -0.65 -2.33
C ALA A 11 15.10 -0.12 -2.77
N VAL A 12 14.02 -0.62 -2.18
CA VAL A 12 12.65 -0.18 -2.53
C VAL A 12 12.40 1.26 -2.09
N VAL A 13 12.82 1.64 -0.88
CA VAL A 13 12.71 3.04 -0.42
C VAL A 13 13.51 3.97 -1.34
N THR A 14 14.76 3.62 -1.63
CA THR A 14 15.61 4.41 -2.52
C THR A 14 15.01 4.53 -3.92
N PHE A 15 14.52 3.44 -4.50
CA PHE A 15 13.84 3.45 -5.79
C PHE A 15 12.63 4.37 -5.81
N ALA A 16 11.73 4.21 -4.83
CA ALA A 16 10.54 5.05 -4.71
C ALA A 16 10.91 6.54 -4.59
N PHE A 17 11.90 6.88 -3.77
CA PHE A 17 12.31 8.28 -3.60
C PHE A 17 13.11 8.85 -4.77
N ILE A 18 13.82 8.03 -5.56
CA ILE A 18 14.39 8.48 -6.83
C ILE A 18 13.26 8.87 -7.79
N GLY A 19 12.23 8.03 -7.93
CA GLY A 19 11.08 8.35 -8.78
C GLY A 19 10.33 9.60 -8.30
N VAL A 20 10.12 9.75 -7.00
CA VAL A 20 9.51 10.95 -6.43
C VAL A 20 10.38 12.19 -6.69
N ALA A 21 11.70 12.10 -6.48
CA ALA A 21 12.61 13.22 -6.70
C ALA A 21 12.66 13.64 -8.17
N VAL A 22 12.69 12.68 -9.10
CA VAL A 22 12.61 12.97 -10.54
C VAL A 22 11.30 13.67 -10.89
N GLY A 23 10.17 13.24 -10.32
CA GLY A 23 8.88 13.91 -10.51
C GLY A 23 8.86 15.34 -9.97
N VAL A 24 9.33 15.53 -8.72
CA VAL A 24 9.40 16.86 -8.08
C VAL A 24 10.31 17.80 -8.86
N ILE A 25 11.54 17.37 -9.17
CA ILE A 25 12.51 18.20 -9.89
C ILE A 25 12.01 18.49 -11.30
N GLY A 26 11.55 17.46 -12.02
CA GLY A 26 11.05 17.59 -13.38
C GLY A 26 9.86 18.54 -13.49
N ALA A 27 8.87 18.44 -12.60
CA ALA A 27 7.72 19.33 -12.57
C ALA A 27 8.08 20.81 -12.32
N ASN A 28 9.17 21.07 -11.58
CA ASN A 28 9.67 22.42 -11.34
C ASN A 28 10.56 22.96 -12.48
N ILE A 29 11.07 22.09 -13.37
CA ILE A 29 11.84 22.49 -14.56
C ILE A 29 10.90 22.70 -15.75
N SER A 30 9.97 21.77 -15.98
CA SER A 30 9.01 21.80 -17.08
C SER A 30 7.75 21.03 -16.66
N VAL A 31 6.66 21.78 -16.47
CA VAL A 31 5.34 21.19 -16.17
C VAL A 31 4.88 20.33 -17.35
N ASP A 32 5.10 20.77 -18.59
CA ASP A 32 4.71 20.02 -19.78
C ASP A 32 5.40 18.65 -19.85
N TRP A 33 6.73 18.60 -19.62
CA TRP A 33 7.46 17.32 -19.55
C TRP A 33 6.90 16.41 -18.45
N PHE A 34 6.60 16.99 -17.28
CA PHE A 34 6.05 16.24 -16.17
C PHE A 34 4.68 15.66 -16.51
N GLU A 35 3.76 16.46 -17.07
CA GLU A 35 2.38 16.03 -17.33
C GLU A 35 2.24 15.13 -18.55
N GLU A 36 3.01 15.37 -19.62
CA GLU A 36 2.86 14.67 -20.90
C GLU A 36 3.75 13.44 -21.04
N ILE A 37 4.83 13.34 -20.24
CA ILE A 37 5.81 12.25 -20.35
C ILE A 37 5.93 11.46 -19.06
N TYR A 38 6.14 12.14 -17.93
CA TYR A 38 6.49 11.44 -16.68
C TYR A 38 5.27 10.90 -15.94
N ALA A 39 4.26 11.74 -15.73
CA ALA A 39 2.99 11.45 -15.07
C ALA A 39 1.85 11.36 -16.11
N VAL A 40 2.15 10.87 -17.30
CA VAL A 40 1.15 10.59 -18.33
C VAL A 40 0.39 9.32 -17.96
N GLU A 41 -0.90 9.29 -18.28
CA GLU A 41 -1.75 8.11 -18.11
C GLU A 41 -1.25 6.97 -19.02
N ASP A 42 -1.44 5.73 -18.60
CA ASP A 42 -0.81 4.52 -19.16
C ASP A 42 0.73 4.62 -19.23
N GLY A 43 1.33 5.57 -18.50
CA GLY A 43 2.75 5.90 -18.54
C GLY A 43 3.62 5.03 -17.64
N ILE A 44 4.91 5.36 -17.56
CA ILE A 44 5.88 4.57 -16.79
C ILE A 44 5.52 4.57 -15.29
N ILE A 45 5.13 5.72 -14.75
CA ILE A 45 4.87 5.85 -13.31
C ILE A 45 3.64 5.04 -12.87
N GLU A 46 2.54 5.15 -13.61
CA GLU A 46 1.33 4.38 -13.36
C GLU A 46 1.58 2.87 -13.46
N ASN A 47 2.28 2.42 -14.51
CA ASN A 47 2.65 1.01 -14.66
C ASN A 47 3.53 0.51 -13.50
N LEU A 48 4.41 1.35 -12.96
CA LEU A 48 5.23 1.01 -11.81
C LEU A 48 4.43 0.92 -10.50
N THR A 49 3.28 1.59 -10.39
CA THR A 49 2.33 1.46 -9.27
C THR A 49 1.72 0.05 -9.18
N LEU A 50 1.60 -0.66 -10.32
CA LEU A 50 1.06 -2.03 -10.37
C LEU A 50 1.97 -3.05 -9.67
N VAL A 51 3.28 -2.85 -9.70
CA VAL A 51 4.28 -3.77 -9.14
C VAL A 51 4.10 -3.99 -7.62
N PRO A 52 4.10 -2.96 -6.75
CA PRO A 52 3.89 -3.14 -5.32
C PRO A 52 2.50 -3.71 -4.99
N LEU A 53 1.46 -3.37 -5.76
CA LEU A 53 0.12 -3.95 -5.58
C LEU A 53 0.13 -5.45 -5.86
N PHE A 54 0.81 -5.89 -6.92
CA PHE A 54 0.98 -7.31 -7.21
C PHE A 54 1.77 -8.03 -6.11
N VAL A 55 2.81 -7.40 -5.56
CA VAL A 55 3.54 -7.93 -4.40
C VAL A 55 2.62 -8.13 -3.19
N ILE A 56 1.72 -7.18 -2.90
CA ILE A 56 0.73 -7.30 -1.81
C ILE A 56 -0.18 -8.52 -2.04
N ILE A 57 -0.65 -8.74 -3.27
CA ILE A 57 -1.48 -9.90 -3.63
C ILE A 57 -0.73 -11.21 -3.37
N VAL A 58 0.49 -11.35 -3.92
CA VAL A 58 1.29 -12.59 -3.79
C VAL A 58 1.61 -12.90 -2.32
N VAL A 59 2.00 -11.87 -1.56
CA VAL A 59 2.36 -12.02 -0.15
C VAL A 59 1.12 -12.30 0.70
N GLY A 60 0.00 -11.63 0.43
CA GLY A 60 -1.26 -11.85 1.14
C GLY A 60 -1.82 -13.27 0.92
N ILE A 61 -1.79 -13.77 -0.33
CA ILE A 61 -2.13 -15.16 -0.64
C ILE A 61 -1.20 -16.12 0.12
N THR A 62 0.09 -15.80 0.19
CA THR A 62 1.08 -16.60 0.93
C THR A 62 0.78 -16.62 2.43
N TYR A 63 0.38 -15.49 3.03
CA TYR A 63 -0.08 -15.43 4.42
C TYR A 63 -1.34 -16.28 4.64
N ILE A 64 -2.35 -16.18 3.78
CA ILE A 64 -3.58 -16.99 3.88
C ILE A 64 -3.24 -18.48 3.82
N LYS A 65 -2.51 -18.93 2.79
CA LYS A 65 -2.14 -20.34 2.62
C LYS A 65 -1.39 -20.89 3.82
N ASN A 66 -0.48 -20.11 4.40
CA ASN A 66 0.36 -20.55 5.50
C ASN A 66 -0.29 -20.45 6.88
N LEU A 67 -1.21 -19.49 7.08
CA LEU A 67 -1.67 -19.10 8.40
C LEU A 67 -3.17 -19.30 8.64
N ARG A 68 -3.97 -19.63 7.61
CA ARG A 68 -5.43 -19.78 7.74
C ARG A 68 -5.92 -20.78 8.79
N PHE A 69 -5.10 -21.78 9.12
CA PHE A 69 -5.41 -22.79 10.14
C PHE A 69 -4.72 -22.53 11.49
N ILE A 70 -3.90 -21.48 11.58
CA ILE A 70 -3.12 -21.13 12.78
C ILE A 70 -3.63 -19.82 13.40
N ARG A 71 -4.10 -18.90 12.55
CA ARG A 71 -4.60 -17.58 12.94
C ARG A 71 -6.13 -17.55 12.99
N SER A 72 -6.66 -16.46 13.53
CA SER A 72 -8.09 -16.26 13.69
C SER A 72 -8.81 -16.18 12.33
N LYS A 73 -10.13 -16.40 12.33
CA LYS A 73 -10.95 -16.14 11.14
C LYS A 73 -10.87 -14.66 10.72
N LEU A 74 -10.82 -13.74 11.69
CA LEU A 74 -10.71 -12.30 11.41
C LEU A 74 -9.40 -11.98 10.68
N PHE A 75 -8.27 -12.56 11.08
CA PHE A 75 -7.00 -12.45 10.37
C PHE A 75 -7.16 -12.83 8.89
N VAL A 76 -7.78 -13.98 8.61
CA VAL A 76 -7.97 -14.44 7.23
C VAL A 76 -8.88 -13.48 6.46
N ILE A 77 -9.96 -12.99 7.07
CA ILE A 77 -10.86 -12.03 6.44
C ILE A 77 -10.12 -10.74 6.08
N ILE A 78 -9.38 -10.15 7.03
CA ILE A 78 -8.64 -8.89 6.80
C ILE A 78 -7.59 -9.06 5.71
N ILE A 79 -6.83 -10.16 5.72
CA ILE A 79 -5.82 -10.41 4.69
C ILE A 79 -6.47 -10.68 3.33
N SER A 80 -7.57 -11.43 3.27
CA SER A 80 -8.33 -11.62 2.02
C SER A 80 -8.88 -10.29 1.48
N LEU A 81 -9.42 -9.42 2.34
CA LEU A 81 -9.88 -8.09 1.94
C LEU A 81 -8.73 -7.24 1.40
N SER A 82 -7.53 -7.29 2.00
CA SER A 82 -6.36 -6.58 1.47
C SER A 82 -5.93 -7.09 0.09
N VAL A 83 -6.02 -8.40 -0.16
CA VAL A 83 -5.72 -9.00 -1.47
C VAL A 83 -6.76 -8.59 -2.51
N LEU A 84 -8.05 -8.67 -2.16
CA LEU A 84 -9.15 -8.27 -3.05
C LEU A 84 -9.08 -6.78 -3.37
N PHE A 85 -8.78 -5.94 -2.37
CA PHE A 85 -8.61 -4.51 -2.57
C PHE A 85 -7.42 -4.20 -3.49
N ALA A 86 -6.26 -4.82 -3.29
CA ALA A 86 -5.11 -4.63 -4.18
C ALA A 86 -5.40 -5.10 -5.62
N ALA A 87 -6.12 -6.22 -5.79
CA ALA A 87 -6.54 -6.70 -7.10
C ALA A 87 -7.56 -5.76 -7.76
N PHE A 88 -8.48 -5.20 -6.98
CA PHE A 88 -9.42 -4.18 -7.46
C PHE A 88 -8.69 -2.93 -7.93
N VAL A 89 -7.74 -2.39 -7.14
CA VAL A 89 -6.94 -1.23 -7.55
C VAL A 89 -6.20 -1.52 -8.85
N ILE A 90 -5.50 -2.65 -8.99
CA ILE A 90 -4.86 -3.03 -10.27
C ILE A 90 -5.87 -3.05 -11.42
N GLY A 91 -7.06 -3.64 -11.19
CA GLY A 91 -8.11 -3.71 -12.20
C GLY A 91 -8.63 -2.34 -12.64
N GLU A 92 -8.76 -1.42 -11.68
CA GLU A 92 -9.16 -0.04 -11.91
C GLU A 92 -8.10 0.75 -12.70
N GLU A 93 -6.82 0.61 -12.35
CA GLU A 93 -5.70 1.23 -13.09
C GLU A 93 -5.66 0.75 -14.55
N ILE A 94 -5.78 -0.57 -14.80
CA ILE A 94 -5.67 -1.10 -16.17
C ILE A 94 -6.99 -1.10 -16.95
N SER A 95 -8.08 -0.57 -16.40
CA SER A 95 -9.40 -0.63 -17.02
C SER A 95 -9.81 -2.04 -17.47
N TRP A 96 -9.75 -2.96 -16.51
CA TRP A 96 -10.01 -4.39 -16.70
C TRP A 96 -11.35 -4.72 -17.39
N GLY A 97 -12.38 -3.89 -17.25
CA GLY A 97 -13.67 -4.06 -17.93
C GLY A 97 -13.48 -4.20 -19.44
N GLN A 98 -12.78 -3.25 -20.04
CA GLN A 98 -12.43 -3.25 -21.46
C GLN A 98 -11.30 -4.24 -21.75
N ARG A 99 -10.17 -4.12 -21.05
CA ARG A 99 -8.92 -4.78 -21.46
C ARG A 99 -8.89 -6.28 -21.17
N VAL A 100 -9.64 -6.73 -20.16
CA VAL A 100 -9.68 -8.15 -19.74
C VAL A 100 -11.01 -8.80 -20.09
N PHE A 101 -12.13 -8.11 -19.85
CA PHE A 101 -13.47 -8.68 -20.02
C PHE A 101 -14.15 -8.28 -21.33
N ASN A 102 -13.52 -7.42 -22.14
CA ASN A 102 -14.05 -6.92 -23.41
C ASN A 102 -15.47 -6.33 -23.28
N VAL A 103 -15.72 -5.67 -22.15
CA VAL A 103 -16.97 -4.96 -21.85
C VAL A 103 -16.84 -3.53 -22.36
N GLU A 104 -17.75 -3.14 -23.25
CA GLU A 104 -17.81 -1.78 -23.76
C GLU A 104 -18.22 -0.78 -22.67
N SER A 105 -17.73 0.46 -22.79
CA SER A 105 -18.11 1.55 -21.91
C SER A 105 -19.58 1.90 -22.07
N SER A 106 -20.32 1.97 -20.96
CA SER A 106 -21.71 2.44 -21.00
C SER A 106 -21.77 3.93 -21.32
N ALA A 107 -22.93 4.42 -21.75
CA ALA A 107 -23.15 5.85 -22.01
C ALA A 107 -22.75 6.74 -20.82
N PHE A 108 -22.99 6.27 -19.60
CA PHE A 108 -22.55 6.96 -18.38
C PHE A 108 -21.03 7.16 -18.33
N PHE A 109 -20.25 6.11 -18.58
CA PHE A 109 -18.78 6.20 -18.56
C PHE A 109 -18.23 6.98 -19.75
N LEU A 110 -18.82 6.87 -20.93
CA LEU A 110 -18.42 7.67 -22.11
C LEU A 110 -18.56 9.18 -21.86
N GLU A 111 -19.56 9.58 -21.07
CA GLU A 111 -19.82 10.99 -20.73
C GLU A 111 -19.04 11.46 -19.49
N ASN A 112 -18.86 10.58 -18.49
CA ASN A 112 -18.37 10.96 -17.16
C ASN A 112 -16.99 10.40 -16.81
N ASN A 113 -16.27 9.73 -17.73
CA ASN A 113 -14.92 9.24 -17.50
C ASN A 113 -13.92 9.97 -18.41
N ALA A 114 -12.79 10.42 -17.84
CA ALA A 114 -11.78 11.20 -18.54
C ALA A 114 -11.11 10.45 -19.70
N GLN A 115 -11.09 9.12 -19.65
CA GLN A 115 -10.55 8.24 -20.69
C GLN A 115 -11.64 7.43 -21.40
N GLN A 116 -12.92 7.69 -21.09
CA GLN A 116 -14.05 6.97 -21.65
C GLN A 116 -14.02 5.45 -21.34
N GLU A 117 -13.42 5.06 -20.21
CA GLU A 117 -13.28 3.66 -19.76
C GLU A 117 -14.29 3.29 -18.65
N THR A 118 -14.51 1.99 -18.43
CA THR A 118 -15.41 1.44 -17.37
C THR A 118 -14.59 1.24 -16.11
N ASN A 119 -14.02 2.32 -15.60
CA ASN A 119 -13.34 2.34 -14.31
C ASN A 119 -13.86 3.54 -13.49
N LEU A 120 -13.77 3.43 -12.17
CA LEU A 120 -14.07 4.50 -11.23
C LEU A 120 -12.86 5.44 -11.06
N HIS A 121 -11.64 4.94 -11.29
CA HIS A 121 -10.40 5.71 -11.14
C HIS A 121 -10.41 6.98 -12.01
N ASN A 122 -10.90 6.89 -13.26
CA ASN A 122 -10.95 8.00 -14.23
C ASN A 122 -12.30 8.73 -14.30
N LEU A 123 -13.25 8.42 -13.42
CA LEU A 123 -14.52 9.16 -13.36
C LEU A 123 -14.28 10.64 -13.02
N VAL A 124 -15.08 11.52 -13.60
CA VAL A 124 -15.08 12.96 -13.37
C VAL A 124 -16.38 13.35 -12.70
N VAL A 125 -16.29 13.94 -11.51
CA VAL A 125 -17.44 14.42 -10.74
C VAL A 125 -17.21 15.88 -10.38
N GLY A 126 -18.16 16.75 -10.73
CA GLY A 126 -18.02 18.19 -10.46
C GLY A 126 -16.82 18.84 -11.17
N GLY A 127 -16.43 18.32 -12.34
CA GLY A 127 -15.29 18.82 -13.12
C GLY A 127 -13.91 18.40 -12.61
N GLN A 128 -13.83 17.52 -11.60
CA GLN A 128 -12.56 16.95 -11.13
C GLN A 128 -12.59 15.42 -11.18
N LYS A 129 -11.44 14.80 -11.49
CA LYS A 129 -11.30 13.35 -11.42
C LYS A 129 -11.57 12.86 -9.98
N ILE A 130 -12.30 11.74 -9.85
CA ILE A 130 -12.61 11.09 -8.58
C ILE A 130 -11.34 10.74 -7.84
N ASN A 131 -10.27 10.29 -8.52
CA ASN A 131 -8.99 10.05 -7.88
C ASN A 131 -8.54 11.30 -7.09
N LYS A 132 -8.58 12.51 -7.65
CA LYS A 132 -8.24 13.76 -6.94
C LYS A 132 -9.16 14.05 -5.74
N ILE A 133 -10.46 13.78 -5.86
CA ILE A 133 -11.42 14.07 -4.77
C ILE A 133 -11.30 13.05 -3.64
N VAL A 134 -11.31 11.76 -3.96
CA VAL A 134 -11.29 10.67 -2.98
C VAL A 134 -9.91 10.54 -2.34
N PHE A 135 -8.82 10.78 -3.07
CA PHE A 135 -7.46 10.76 -2.51
C PHE A 135 -7.15 11.98 -1.64
N SER A 136 -7.73 13.16 -1.90
CA SER A 136 -7.31 14.39 -1.20
C SER A 136 -7.83 14.52 0.23
N GLN A 137 -8.91 13.84 0.64
CA GLN A 137 -9.48 14.05 1.98
C GLN A 137 -9.68 12.76 2.77
N LEU A 138 -10.39 11.78 2.20
CA LEU A 138 -10.71 10.54 2.92
C LEU A 138 -9.47 9.69 3.16
N ILE A 139 -8.66 9.51 2.12
CA ILE A 139 -7.43 8.72 2.20
C ILE A 139 -6.45 9.36 3.19
N ILE A 140 -6.26 10.68 3.18
CA ILE A 140 -5.38 11.35 4.15
C ILE A 140 -5.78 11.04 5.60
N VAL A 141 -7.08 11.11 5.92
CA VAL A 141 -7.57 10.81 7.27
C VAL A 141 -7.36 9.33 7.62
N CYS A 142 -7.69 8.41 6.71
CA CYS A 142 -7.46 6.98 6.91
C CYS A 142 -5.97 6.65 7.08
N LEU A 143 -5.10 7.31 6.33
CA LEU A 143 -3.65 7.14 6.40
C LEU A 143 -3.08 7.72 7.69
N ALA A 144 -3.52 8.89 8.12
CA ALA A 144 -3.12 9.45 9.42
C ALA A 144 -3.54 8.52 10.57
N PHE A 145 -4.76 8.00 10.53
CA PHE A 145 -5.23 7.01 11.49
C PHE A 145 -4.34 5.75 11.48
N TYR A 146 -4.06 5.19 10.31
CA TYR A 146 -3.26 3.97 10.18
C TYR A 146 -1.79 4.15 10.54
N LEU A 147 -1.14 5.24 10.10
CA LEU A 147 0.29 5.47 10.28
C LEU A 147 0.64 6.01 11.67
N ILE A 148 -0.25 6.75 12.31
CA ILE A 148 0.01 7.43 13.58
C ILE A 148 -0.80 6.81 14.71
N LEU A 149 -2.13 6.80 14.59
CA LEU A 149 -2.99 6.39 15.70
C LEU A 149 -2.86 4.90 15.98
N LEU A 150 -2.82 4.05 14.95
CA LEU A 150 -2.77 2.60 15.13
C LEU A 150 -1.48 2.11 15.83
N PRO A 151 -0.26 2.55 15.42
CA PRO A 151 0.96 2.26 16.18
C PRO A 151 0.94 2.83 17.59
N TRP A 152 0.38 4.04 17.79
CA TRP A 152 0.25 4.63 19.12
C TRP A 152 -0.66 3.78 20.03
N LEU A 153 -1.83 3.37 19.54
CA LEU A 153 -2.75 2.47 20.25
C LEU A 153 -2.09 1.13 20.60
N TYR A 154 -1.30 0.58 19.68
CA TYR A 154 -0.58 -0.68 19.87
C TYR A 154 0.37 -0.66 21.09
N HIS A 155 1.01 0.49 21.38
CA HIS A 155 1.90 0.65 22.55
C HIS A 155 1.16 1.08 23.82
N LYS A 156 -0.07 1.61 23.71
CA LYS A 156 -0.78 2.20 24.86
C LYS A 156 -1.39 1.18 25.81
N LYS A 157 -2.02 0.11 25.30
CA LYS A 157 -2.72 -0.89 26.12
C LYS A 157 -2.57 -2.31 25.53
N PRO A 158 -2.40 -3.35 26.38
CA PRO A 158 -2.34 -4.74 25.91
C PRO A 158 -3.56 -5.18 25.11
N LYS A 159 -4.76 -4.66 25.42
CA LYS A 159 -6.00 -4.96 24.69
C LYS A 159 -5.91 -4.59 23.20
N TRP A 160 -5.35 -3.42 22.89
CA TRP A 160 -5.19 -2.97 21.50
C TRP A 160 -4.12 -3.77 20.77
N GLN A 161 -3.02 -4.07 21.46
CA GLN A 161 -1.98 -4.93 20.94
C GLN A 161 -2.53 -6.31 20.53
N GLN A 162 -3.27 -6.95 21.45
CA GLN A 162 -3.89 -8.26 21.22
C GLN A 162 -4.93 -8.21 20.10
N PHE A 163 -5.76 -7.17 20.05
CA PHE A 163 -6.76 -7.02 18.99
C PHE A 163 -6.11 -6.84 17.61
N ILE A 164 -5.11 -5.96 17.49
CA ILE A 164 -4.39 -5.71 16.23
C ILE A 164 -3.69 -6.99 15.75
N ASP A 165 -3.03 -7.72 16.66
CA ASP A 165 -2.35 -8.97 16.34
C ASP A 165 -3.35 -10.11 16.03
N TYR A 166 -4.51 -10.12 16.68
CA TYR A 166 -5.61 -11.04 16.40
C TYR A 166 -6.25 -10.78 15.03
N ALA A 167 -6.40 -9.51 14.66
CA ALA A 167 -6.96 -9.08 13.38
C ALA A 167 -5.97 -9.20 12.21
N GLY A 168 -4.67 -9.35 12.49
CA GLY A 168 -3.68 -9.49 11.43
C GLY A 168 -3.33 -8.19 10.73
N ILE A 169 -3.48 -7.05 11.40
CA ILE A 169 -3.20 -5.75 10.77
C ILE A 169 -1.68 -5.52 10.79
N PRO A 170 -1.02 -5.40 9.63
CA PRO A 170 0.41 -5.09 9.58
C PRO A 170 0.62 -3.67 10.12
N LEU A 171 1.60 -3.50 11.00
CA LEU A 171 1.93 -2.18 11.56
C LEU A 171 3.17 -1.58 10.92
N PRO A 172 3.17 -0.27 10.61
CA PRO A 172 4.35 0.38 10.08
C PRO A 172 5.47 0.47 11.14
N ARG A 173 6.70 0.36 10.66
CA ARG A 173 7.92 0.70 11.40
C ARG A 173 8.15 2.21 11.36
N THR A 174 8.92 2.75 12.29
CA THR A 174 9.17 4.20 12.39
C THR A 174 9.72 4.79 11.09
N TYR A 175 10.66 4.13 10.41
CA TYR A 175 11.19 4.63 9.15
C TYR A 175 10.14 4.66 8.03
N GLN A 176 9.18 3.72 8.02
CA GLN A 176 8.09 3.68 7.04
C GLN A 176 7.12 4.83 7.27
N ILE A 177 6.83 5.15 8.53
CA ILE A 177 6.04 6.34 8.89
C ILE A 177 6.76 7.61 8.42
N ILE A 178 8.06 7.75 8.73
CA ILE A 178 8.86 8.90 8.30
C ILE A 178 8.89 8.99 6.77
N ALA A 179 9.10 7.88 6.07
CA ALA A 179 9.06 7.83 4.61
C ALA A 179 7.71 8.29 4.05
N CYS A 180 6.59 7.81 4.59
CA CYS A 180 5.27 8.28 4.15
C CYS A 180 5.10 9.79 4.38
N LEU A 181 5.54 10.32 5.51
CA LEU A 181 5.46 11.76 5.80
C LEU A 181 6.33 12.58 4.84
N VAL A 182 7.57 12.14 4.58
CA VAL A 182 8.46 12.79 3.60
C VAL A 182 7.84 12.73 2.21
N LEU A 183 7.22 11.61 1.81
CA LEU A 183 6.48 11.51 0.56
C LEU A 183 5.38 12.59 0.49
N PHE A 184 4.49 12.67 1.49
CA PHE A 184 3.42 13.69 1.50
C PHE A 184 3.97 15.12 1.38
N ILE A 185 5.07 15.41 2.06
CA ILE A 185 5.74 16.70 1.96
C ILE A 185 6.33 16.90 0.55
N SER A 186 6.95 15.90 -0.05
CA SER A 186 7.52 15.99 -1.40
C SER A 186 6.47 16.30 -2.46
N ILE A 187 5.28 15.68 -2.36
CA ILE A 187 4.19 15.89 -3.33
C ILE A 187 3.66 17.33 -3.33
N SER A 188 3.76 18.07 -2.21
CA SER A 188 3.32 19.46 -2.16
C SER A 188 4.22 20.42 -2.94
N PHE A 189 5.42 19.99 -3.33
CA PHE A 189 6.33 20.77 -4.18
C PHE A 189 6.09 20.56 -5.69
N ILE A 190 5.12 19.74 -6.10
CA ILE A 190 4.78 19.54 -7.51
C ILE A 190 3.72 20.58 -7.92
N PRO A 191 4.03 21.55 -8.80
CA PRO A 191 3.11 22.60 -9.22
C PRO A 191 2.12 22.13 -10.31
N SER A 192 1.59 20.92 -10.18
CA SER A 192 0.70 20.29 -11.16
C SER A 192 -0.40 19.49 -10.47
N GLY A 193 -1.57 19.46 -11.11
CA GLY A 193 -2.68 18.62 -10.67
C GLY A 193 -2.47 17.12 -10.88
N LYS A 194 -1.38 16.69 -11.52
CA LYS A 194 -0.98 15.28 -11.68
C LYS A 194 -0.04 14.79 -10.58
N ASN A 195 0.09 15.53 -9.49
CA ASN A 195 0.88 15.13 -8.33
C ASN A 195 0.35 13.84 -7.65
N ALA A 196 -0.92 13.49 -7.87
CA ALA A 196 -1.55 12.24 -7.43
C ALA A 196 -0.82 11.01 -7.98
N GLU A 197 -0.40 11.00 -9.25
CA GLU A 197 0.35 9.88 -9.86
C GLU A 197 1.63 9.55 -9.08
N ILE A 198 2.36 10.59 -8.68
CA ILE A 198 3.61 10.45 -7.92
C ILE A 198 3.32 10.01 -6.48
N LEU A 199 2.20 10.47 -5.90
CA LEU A 199 1.75 10.02 -4.59
C LEU A 199 1.40 8.53 -4.63
N GLU A 200 0.63 8.09 -5.62
CA GLU A 200 0.19 6.71 -5.79
C GLU A 200 1.38 5.77 -6.00
N PHE A 201 2.31 6.14 -6.89
CA PHE A 201 3.57 5.43 -7.06
C PHE A 201 4.34 5.31 -5.74
N GLY A 202 4.57 6.41 -5.03
CA GLY A 202 5.35 6.38 -3.79
C GLY A 202 4.64 5.60 -2.68
N ILE A 203 3.35 5.84 -2.47
CA ILE A 203 2.60 5.32 -1.32
C ILE A 203 2.36 3.82 -1.45
N THR A 204 2.11 3.30 -2.66
CA THR A 204 1.95 1.87 -2.91
C THR A 204 3.25 1.10 -2.61
N HIS A 205 4.42 1.63 -3.01
CA HIS A 205 5.72 1.04 -2.66
C HIS A 205 5.96 1.01 -1.15
N LEU A 206 5.67 2.10 -0.45
CA LEU A 206 5.81 2.16 1.01
C LEU A 206 4.82 1.23 1.72
N PHE A 207 3.59 1.11 1.21
CA PHE A 207 2.61 0.18 1.74
C PHE A 207 2.98 -1.28 1.54
N ALA A 208 3.51 -1.62 0.36
CA ALA A 208 4.05 -2.96 0.13
C ALA A 208 5.17 -3.26 1.15
N LEU A 209 6.05 -2.31 1.47
CA LEU A 209 7.05 -2.49 2.52
C LEU A 209 6.44 -2.70 3.91
N ILE A 210 5.39 -1.96 4.27
CA ILE A 210 4.69 -2.17 5.55
C ILE A 210 4.06 -3.56 5.59
N TYR A 211 3.48 -4.02 4.49
CA TYR A 211 2.82 -5.32 4.37
C TYR A 211 3.81 -6.51 4.42
N VAL A 212 4.97 -6.37 3.79
CA VAL A 212 6.02 -7.40 3.73
C VAL A 212 6.92 -7.38 4.97
N PHE A 213 7.25 -6.18 5.48
CA PHE A 213 8.15 -5.98 6.62
C PHE A 213 7.47 -5.24 7.79
N PRO A 214 6.32 -5.72 8.30
CA PRO A 214 5.63 -5.03 9.38
C PRO A 214 6.42 -5.07 10.68
N LYS A 215 6.12 -4.13 11.58
CA LYS A 215 6.67 -4.09 12.93
C LYS A 215 6.27 -5.34 13.74
N ASN A 216 5.02 -5.79 13.61
CA ASN A 216 4.51 -7.01 14.23
C ASN A 216 4.75 -8.27 13.37
N LYS A 217 5.89 -8.37 12.66
CA LYS A 217 6.26 -9.51 11.77
C LYS A 217 6.09 -10.91 12.38
N HIS A 218 6.15 -11.03 13.71
CA HIS A 218 5.96 -12.30 14.41
C HIS A 218 4.55 -12.89 14.22
N ILE A 219 3.54 -12.08 13.89
CA ILE A 219 2.19 -12.60 13.60
C ILE A 219 2.09 -13.26 12.23
N PHE A 220 2.92 -12.81 11.28
CA PHE A 220 2.92 -13.22 9.87
C PHE A 220 3.87 -14.39 9.58
N ARG A 221 4.47 -15.01 10.60
CA ARG A 221 5.36 -16.17 10.47
C ARG A 221 4.77 -17.37 11.22
N LYS A 222 4.93 -18.57 10.66
CA LYS A 222 4.69 -19.81 11.42
C LYS A 222 5.69 -19.84 12.58
N LYS A 223 5.23 -20.10 13.80
CA LYS A 223 6.14 -20.44 14.90
C LYS A 223 6.86 -21.74 14.51
N ASN A 224 8.18 -21.73 14.47
CA ASN A 224 8.96 -22.95 14.26
C ASN A 224 8.76 -23.87 15.47
N ARG A 225 8.24 -25.09 15.25
CA ARG A 225 8.02 -26.09 16.32
C ARG A 225 9.29 -26.45 17.10
N PHE A 226 10.47 -26.24 16.53
CA PHE A 226 11.76 -26.54 17.15
C PHE A 226 12.16 -25.64 18.32
N GLN A 227 11.51 -24.49 18.53
CA GLN A 227 11.74 -23.64 19.71
C GLN A 227 10.90 -24.06 20.92
N GLN A 228 9.97 -25.01 20.76
CA GLN A 228 9.08 -25.45 21.83
C GLN A 228 9.70 -26.62 22.63
N SER A 229 10.55 -27.44 22.02
CA SER A 229 11.23 -28.55 22.71
C SER A 229 12.35 -28.08 23.65
N SER A 230 13.02 -26.97 23.32
CA SER A 230 14.10 -26.40 24.13
C SER A 230 13.59 -25.64 25.36
N SER A 231 12.41 -25.00 25.30
CA SER A 231 11.78 -24.38 26.48
C SER A 231 11.16 -25.41 27.44
N SER A 232 10.65 -26.53 26.94
CA SER A 232 10.05 -27.57 27.77
C SER A 232 11.10 -28.48 28.43
N GLN A 233 12.26 -28.68 27.81
CA GLN A 233 13.35 -29.45 28.42
C GLN A 233 14.11 -28.68 29.51
N VAL A 234 14.12 -27.35 29.46
CA VAL A 234 14.73 -26.54 30.53
C VAL A 234 13.86 -26.53 31.79
N HIS A 235 12.52 -26.61 31.65
CA HIS A 235 11.64 -26.70 32.82
C HIS A 235 11.64 -28.08 33.49
N ASN A 236 11.87 -29.16 32.75
CA ASN A 236 11.94 -30.52 33.32
C ASN A 236 13.33 -30.91 33.86
N LYS A 237 14.32 -30.03 33.83
CA LYS A 237 15.64 -30.26 34.44
C LYS A 237 15.85 -29.50 35.76
N VAL A 238 14.84 -28.77 36.23
CA VAL A 238 14.88 -27.97 37.47
C VAL A 238 13.74 -28.36 38.42
N ALA A 239 13.18 -29.55 38.26
CA ALA A 239 12.20 -30.16 39.17
C ALA A 239 12.76 -31.49 39.70
#